data_AF-A0A177E9L1-F1
#
_entry.id   AF-A0A177E9L1-F1
#
_cell.length_a   1.000
_cell.length_b   1.000
_cell.length_c   1.000
_cell.angle_alpha   90.00
_cell.angle_beta   90.00
_cell.angle_gamma   90.00
#
_symmetry.space_group_name_H-M   'P 1'
#
loop_
_entity.id
_entity.type
_entity.pdbx_description
1 polymer ?
#
loop_
_entity_poly.entity_id
_entity_poly.type
_entity_poly.pdbx_seq_one_letter_code
_entity_poly.pdbx_strand_id
1 'polypeptide(L)' 'MKSNEQKDSLSRKEETLLVEVPKDKVYFVKFVLEAAGHLTFMTIKPGGRLVLRFDAEERETLKNLLLNLPFDITIKE' A
#
# COMPACT_ATOMS: atom_id res chain seq x y z
N MET A 1 -30.93 -6.21 -33.67
CA MET A 1 -30.20 -5.31 -32.75
C MET A 1 -29.48 -6.18 -31.73
N LYS A 2 -28.15 -6.26 -31.79
CA LYS A 2 -27.35 -6.98 -30.79
C LYS A 2 -26.94 -5.96 -29.72
N SER A 3 -27.52 -6.10 -28.53
CA SER A 3 -27.14 -5.34 -27.35
C SER A 3 -25.76 -5.82 -26.92
N ASN A 4 -24.71 -5.06 -27.23
CA ASN A 4 -23.40 -5.28 -26.65
C ASN A 4 -23.46 -4.80 -25.20
N GLU A 5 -23.70 -5.73 -24.27
CA GLU A 5 -23.36 -5.54 -22.87
C GLU A 5 -21.83 -5.41 -22.78
N GLN A 6 -21.33 -4.19 -22.90
CA GLN A 6 -20.00 -3.84 -22.43
C GLN A 6 -20.02 -4.05 -20.91
N LYS A 7 -19.55 -5.23 -20.49
CA LYS A 7 -19.07 -5.43 -19.12
C LYS A 7 -17.99 -4.38 -18.90
N ASP A 8 -18.33 -3.33 -18.16
CA ASP A 8 -17.35 -2.48 -17.49
C ASP A 8 -16.50 -3.39 -16.62
N SER A 9 -15.36 -3.82 -17.15
CA SER A 9 -14.28 -4.30 -16.32
C SER A 9 -13.82 -3.08 -15.53
N LEU A 10 -14.28 -2.97 -14.28
CA LEU A 10 -13.63 -2.12 -13.26
C LEU A 10 -12.15 -2.48 -13.27
N SER A 11 -11.36 -1.76 -14.07
CA SER A 11 -9.93 -1.95 -14.16
C SER A 11 -9.39 -1.42 -12.84
N ARG A 12 -9.17 -2.31 -11.87
CA ARG A 12 -8.45 -1.94 -10.64
C ARG A 12 -7.05 -1.52 -11.07
N LYS A 13 -6.78 -0.22 -10.97
CA LYS A 13 -5.46 0.34 -11.26
C LYS A 13 -4.60 0.08 -10.03
N GLU A 14 -3.61 -0.79 -10.15
CA GLU A 14 -2.64 -1.06 -9.07
C GLU A 14 -1.60 0.06 -9.03
N GLU A 15 -1.24 0.50 -7.83
CA GLU A 15 -0.12 1.41 -7.57
C GLU A 15 0.94 0.74 -6.68
N THR A 16 2.16 1.26 -6.73
CA THR A 16 3.28 0.81 -5.89
C THR A 16 3.85 1.97 -5.10
N LEU A 17 4.06 1.78 -3.79
CA LEU A 17 4.81 2.70 -2.94
C LEU A 17 6.04 2.00 -2.36
N LEU A 18 7.16 2.72 -2.40
CA LEU A 18 8.39 2.33 -1.71
C LEU A 18 8.48 3.10 -0.40
N VAL A 19 8.61 2.36 0.70
CA VAL A 19 8.68 2.96 2.03
C VAL A 19 9.96 2.50 2.72
N GLU A 20 10.74 3.44 3.23
CA GLU A 20 11.87 3.16 4.10
C GLU A 20 11.43 3.38 5.55
N VAL A 21 11.63 2.35 6.37
CA VAL A 21 11.25 2.31 7.77
C VAL A 21 12.45 1.88 8.61
N PRO A 22 12.55 2.32 9.88
CA PRO A 22 13.57 1.81 10.79
C PRO A 22 13.51 0.27 10.86
N LYS A 23 14.68 -0.39 10.81
CA LYS A 23 14.78 -1.85 10.70
C LYS A 23 14.05 -2.59 11.82
N ASP A 24 14.10 -2.05 13.04
CA ASP A 24 13.45 -2.58 14.23
C ASP A 24 11.92 -2.36 14.24
N LYS A 25 11.41 -1.49 13.35
CA LYS A 25 9.97 -1.15 13.24
C LYS A 25 9.26 -1.82 12.07
N VAL A 26 9.98 -2.52 11.19
CA VAL A 26 9.43 -3.20 10.00
C VAL A 26 8.18 -4.04 10.32
N TYR A 27 8.26 -4.89 11.35
CA TYR A 27 7.14 -5.76 11.72
C TYR A 27 6.01 -5.01 12.42
N PHE A 28 6.29 -3.89 13.08
CA PHE A 28 5.26 -3.01 13.60
C PHE A 28 4.46 -2.37 12.45
N VAL A 29 5.14 -1.86 11.41
CA VAL A 29 4.47 -1.31 10.22
C VAL A 29 3.64 -2.38 9.51
N LYS A 30 4.18 -3.61 9.38
CA LYS A 30 3.43 -4.75 8.85
C LYS A 30 2.13 -4.97 9.62
N PHE A 31 2.22 -5.05 10.95
CA PHE A 31 1.06 -5.25 11.82
C PHE A 31 0.03 -4.13 11.66
N VAL A 32 0.45 -2.86 11.62
CA VAL A 32 -0.45 -1.72 11.44
C VAL A 32 -1.21 -1.80 10.11
N LEU A 33 -0.53 -2.11 9.02
CA LEU A 33 -1.16 -2.25 7.70
C LEU A 33 -2.17 -3.42 7.67
N GLU A 34 -1.83 -4.56 8.28
CA GLU A 34 -2.72 -5.71 8.40
C GLU A 34 -3.94 -5.40 9.29
N ALA A 35 -3.73 -4.71 10.42
CA ALA A 35 -4.80 -4.32 11.35
C ALA A 35 -5.74 -3.25 10.79
N ALA A 36 -5.25 -2.38 9.89
CA ALA A 36 -6.05 -1.40 9.17
C ALA A 36 -6.96 -2.03 8.09
N GLY A 37 -6.77 -3.32 7.78
CA GLY A 37 -7.58 -4.04 6.81
C GLY A 37 -7.24 -3.72 5.35
N HIS A 38 -6.12 -3.06 5.10
CA HIS A 38 -5.65 -2.79 3.73
C HIS A 38 -5.22 -4.09 3.06
N LEU A 39 -5.79 -4.39 1.89
CA LEU A 39 -5.41 -5.54 1.06
C LEU A 39 -4.15 -5.21 0.24
N THR A 40 -3.14 -4.66 0.91
CA THR A 40 -1.87 -4.32 0.30
C THR A 40 -0.97 -5.55 0.22
N PHE A 41 -0.50 -5.89 -0.98
CA PHE A 41 0.58 -6.85 -1.11
C PHE A 41 1.89 -6.20 -0.66
N MET A 42 2.49 -6.73 0.41
CA MET A 42 3.70 -6.19 1.02
C MET A 42 4.90 -7.09 0.81
N THR A 43 6.00 -6.52 0.33
CA THR A 43 7.32 -7.19 0.32
C THR A 43 8.29 -6.47 1.24
N ILE A 44 8.81 -7.20 2.22
CA ILE A 44 9.89 -6.72 3.09
C ILE A 44 11.23 -7.00 2.40
N LYS A 45 12.02 -5.95 2.18
CA LYS A 45 13.37 -6.01 1.62
C LYS A 45 14.42 -5.73 2.71
N PRO A 46 15.66 -6.23 2.53
CA PRO A 46 16.76 -5.90 3.43
C PRO A 46 16.93 -4.39 3.58
N GLY A 47 17.27 -3.95 4.80
CA GLY A 47 17.51 -2.53 5.08
C GLY A 47 16.34 -1.79 5.71
N GLY A 48 15.20 -2.44 5.97
CA GLY A 48 13.99 -1.75 6.42
C GLY A 48 13.21 -1.12 5.25
N ARG A 49 13.27 -1.74 4.07
CA ARG A 49 12.55 -1.26 2.89
C ARG A 49 11.29 -2.09 2.69
N LEU A 50 10.16 -1.44 2.46
CA LEU A 50 8.88 -2.05 2.16
C LEU A 50 8.48 -1.67 0.73
N VAL A 51 8.00 -2.65 -0.02
CA VAL A 51 7.32 -2.43 -1.30
C VAL A 51 5.86 -2.76 -1.08
N LEU A 52 5.00 -1.76 -1.22
CA LEU A 52 3.56 -1.85 -1.01
C LEU A 52 2.87 -1.77 -2.37
N ARG A 53 2.05 -2.76 -2.71
CA ARG A 53 1.21 -2.76 -3.91
C ARG A 53 -0.25 -2.81 -3.50
N PHE A 54 -1.04 -1.86 -3.99
CA PHE A 54 -2.40 -1.62 -3.51
C PHE A 54 -3.25 -1.00 -4.62
N ASP A 55 -4.57 -1.00 -4.47
CA ASP A 55 -5.49 -0.37 -5.42
C ASP A 55 -5.33 1.16 -5.35
N ALA A 56 -5.31 1.86 -6.49
CA ALA A 56 -5.04 3.31 -6.56
C ALA A 56 -5.98 4.15 -5.67
N GLU A 57 -7.20 3.67 -5.41
CA GLU A 57 -8.17 4.29 -4.49
C GLU A 57 -7.70 4.32 -3.03
N GLU A 58 -6.82 3.40 -2.62
CA GLU A 58 -6.27 3.34 -1.26
C GLU A 58 -5.07 4.27 -1.03
N ARG A 59 -4.54 4.92 -2.09
CA ARG A 59 -3.29 5.70 -2.03
C ARG A 59 -3.25 6.70 -0.87
N GLU A 60 -4.26 7.56 -0.78
CA GLU A 60 -4.27 8.63 0.22
C GLU A 60 -4.48 8.07 1.63
N THR A 61 -5.32 7.04 1.79
CA THR A 61 -5.52 6.38 3.09
C THR A 61 -4.23 5.71 3.58
N LEU A 62 -3.55 4.97 2.70
CA LEU A 62 -2.30 4.29 3.02
C LEU A 62 -1.19 5.30 3.36
N LYS A 63 -1.06 6.38 2.58
CA LYS A 63 -0.11 7.47 2.87
C LYS A 63 -0.40 8.11 4.22
N ASN A 64 -1.66 8.44 4.50
CA ASN A 64 -2.04 9.03 5.78
C ASN A 64 -1.75 8.09 6.94
N LEU A 65 -2.05 6.79 6.82
CA LEU A 65 -1.74 5.80 7.84
C LEU A 65 -0.23 5.75 8.14
N LEU A 66 0.58 5.72 7.08
CA LEU A 66 2.03 5.67 7.16
C LEU A 66 2.63 6.96 7.78
N LEU A 67 2.12 8.13 7.42
CA LEU A 67 2.59 9.42 7.96
C LEU A 67 2.20 9.67 9.43
N ASN A 68 1.18 8.96 9.94
CA ASN A 68 0.74 9.07 11.33
C ASN A 68 1.45 8.08 12.28
N LEU A 69 2.46 7.34 11.81
CA LEU A 69 3.23 6.45 12.66
C LEU A 69 4.09 7.24 13.67
N PRO A 70 4.35 6.72 14.87
CA PRO A 70 5.06 7.43 15.94
C PRO A 70 6.60 7.44 15.73
N PHE A 71 7.06 7.39 14.48
CA PHE A 71 8.47 7.41 14.09
C PHE A 71 8.59 7.83 12.63
N ASP A 72 9.77 8.30 12.26
CA ASP A 72 10.04 8.77 10.91
C ASP A 72 10.06 7.61 9.91
N ILE A 73 9.43 7.86 8.76
CA ILE A 73 9.46 7.00 7.58
C ILE A 73 9.74 7.86 6.36
N THR A 74 10.26 7.24 5.29
CA THR A 74 10.47 7.92 4.01
C THR A 74 9.65 7.23 2.94
N ILE A 75 8.74 7.96 2.30
CA ILE A 75 7.97 7.48 1.15
C ILE A 75 8.70 7.95 -0.12
N LYS A 76 9.03 7.02 -1.01
CA LYS A 76 9.64 7.29 -2.33
C LYS A 76 8.59 7.05 -3.42
N GLU A 77 8.39 8.05 -4.27
CA GLU A 77 7.51 8.01 -5.45
C GLU A 77 8.29 7.65 -6.71
#